data_AF-A0A849WDK3-F1
#
_entry.id   AF-A0A849WDK3-F1
#
_cell.length_a   1.000
_cell.length_b   1.000
_cell.length_c   1.000
_cell.angle_alpha   90.00
_cell.angle_beta   90.00
_cell.angle_gamma   90.00
#
_symmetry.space_group_name_H-M   'P 1'
#
loop_
_entity.id
_entity.type
_entity.pdbx_description
1 polymer ?
#
loop_
_entity_poly.entity_id
_entity_poly.type
_entity_poly.pdbx_seq_one_letter_code
_entity_poly.pdbx_strand_id
1 'polypeptide(L)'
;MILNSSKSHEIDPYAIPVNFPGSIWGITTFFNSHSYRNKLINYRKFRKMSLKQGLRLITVELAFGNQAFELSSQDAELLIQVRSNAILWHKERLLNIALMNLPLDCDKVIWIDSDVIFNNDNWIEETAKLLEKYVVVQAFSHCAYLKEKDTKFFLNLEDRETLLPQYMNCLLYGFSFYISQPDVVFSKKMLQKRLLTGLVWAARRKFLEKTLFYDKCILGGADWLETISFYRFREDILSGFINMPLLKKLSLEMKNWSNSVFDSVQESVSFVNGTIFHLFHGNTKNRLYAVRYYFFGKEFNWDKEIVINNYNCWDWKDAKSPVKKIIEQYFWFRNEENQWTKQILFYLYFHNYFLHKFLSQFPKLRMLLKPLIQIYKILRHIKI
;
A
#
# COMPACT_ATOMS: atom_id res chain seq x y z
N MET A 1 -6.39 -38.84 0.21
CA MET A 1 -6.04 -39.69 1.37
C MET A 1 -6.05 -38.82 2.61
N ILE A 2 -6.89 -39.18 3.57
CA ILE A 2 -7.04 -38.53 4.87
C ILE A 2 -5.76 -38.80 5.66
N LEU A 3 -5.00 -37.76 6.00
CA LEU A 3 -3.95 -37.87 7.01
C LEU A 3 -4.52 -37.35 8.34
N ASN A 4 -5.11 -38.27 9.07
CA ASN A 4 -5.00 -38.26 10.52
C ASN A 4 -3.53 -38.50 10.85
N SER A 5 -2.80 -37.45 11.19
CA SER A 5 -1.60 -37.58 12.00
C SER A 5 -1.82 -36.75 13.24
N SER A 6 -1.98 -37.45 14.37
CA SER A 6 -1.62 -36.98 15.69
C SER A 6 -0.20 -36.40 15.62
N LYS A 7 -0.09 -35.10 15.32
CA LYS A 7 1.15 -34.37 15.51
C LYS A 7 1.23 -34.08 17.00
N SER A 8 2.19 -34.72 17.64
CA SER A 8 2.93 -34.16 18.76
C SER A 8 2.97 -32.64 18.70
N HIS A 9 2.90 -31.96 19.84
CA HIS A 9 3.18 -30.54 19.99
C HIS A 9 4.60 -30.19 19.51
N GLU A 10 4.88 -30.26 18.20
CA GLU A 10 6.04 -29.64 17.59
C GLU A 10 5.87 -28.15 17.82
N ILE A 11 6.75 -27.61 18.67
CA ILE A 11 6.85 -26.18 18.90
C ILE A 11 7.21 -25.58 17.54
N ASP A 12 6.31 -24.77 16.97
CA ASP A 12 6.60 -23.98 15.78
C ASP A 12 7.85 -23.13 16.08
N PRO A 13 8.99 -23.36 15.39
CA PRO A 13 10.26 -22.70 15.70
C PRO A 13 10.21 -21.18 15.47
N TYR A 14 9.18 -20.68 14.79
CA TYR A 14 8.96 -19.26 14.54
C TYR A 14 7.98 -18.62 15.53
N ALA A 15 7.35 -19.39 16.41
CA ALA A 15 6.52 -18.85 17.47
C ALA A 15 7.39 -18.29 18.61
N ILE A 16 7.06 -17.08 19.04
CA ILE A 16 7.69 -16.37 20.17
C ILE A 16 6.57 -16.01 21.17
N PRO A 17 6.09 -16.96 22.01
CA PRO A 17 4.92 -16.75 22.86
C PRO A 17 5.10 -15.60 23.86
N VAL A 18 4.10 -14.72 23.96
CA VAL A 18 4.04 -13.59 24.89
C VAL A 18 2.59 -13.36 25.29
N ASN A 19 2.35 -13.04 26.57
CA ASN A 19 1.04 -12.58 27.03
C ASN A 19 0.91 -11.06 26.77
N PHE A 20 -0.12 -10.67 26.03
CA PHE A 20 -0.40 -9.28 25.67
C PHE A 20 -1.79 -8.88 26.21
N PRO A 21 -1.89 -8.43 27.49
CA PRO A 21 -3.16 -8.10 28.11
C PRO A 21 -3.75 -6.77 27.63
N GLY A 22 -3.00 -6.00 26.85
CA GLY A 22 -3.40 -4.70 26.32
C GLY A 22 -4.40 -4.79 25.17
N SER A 23 -4.88 -3.62 24.76
CA SER A 23 -5.85 -3.48 23.68
C SER A 23 -5.21 -3.65 22.30
N ILE A 24 -6.08 -4.00 21.34
CA ILE A 24 -5.75 -4.02 19.91
C ILE A 24 -6.37 -2.79 19.23
N TRP A 25 -5.58 -2.10 18.41
CA TRP A 25 -6.03 -0.93 17.66
C TRP A 25 -5.68 -1.05 16.18
N GLY A 26 -6.59 -0.58 15.33
CA GLY A 26 -6.34 -0.29 13.93
C GLY A 26 -5.69 1.07 13.76
N ILE A 27 -4.77 1.18 12.81
CA ILE A 27 -4.26 2.43 12.27
C ILE A 27 -4.48 2.45 10.75
N THR A 28 -4.98 3.57 10.24
CA THR A 28 -5.17 3.77 8.81
C THR A 28 -4.90 5.21 8.42
N THR A 29 -4.93 5.49 7.12
CA THR A 29 -4.62 6.79 6.56
C THR A 29 -5.64 7.17 5.50
N PHE A 30 -5.99 8.45 5.44
CA PHE A 30 -6.84 8.99 4.39
C PHE A 30 -6.18 10.22 3.76
N PHE A 31 -6.03 10.23 2.44
CA PHE A 31 -5.52 11.39 1.72
C PHE A 31 -6.00 11.36 0.28
N ASN A 32 -6.44 12.51 -0.24
CA ASN A 32 -7.14 12.57 -1.52
C ASN A 32 -6.75 13.82 -2.32
N SER A 33 -5.55 13.79 -2.90
CA SER A 33 -4.96 14.95 -3.58
C SER A 33 -5.79 15.55 -4.72
N HIS A 34 -6.74 14.78 -5.25
CA HIS A 34 -7.54 15.17 -6.42
C HIS A 34 -9.05 15.04 -6.18
N SER A 35 -9.49 14.99 -4.91
CA SER A 35 -10.91 14.99 -4.52
C SER A 35 -11.75 13.92 -5.22
N TYR A 36 -11.19 12.72 -5.39
CA TYR A 36 -11.92 11.57 -5.92
C TYR A 36 -13.00 11.14 -4.94
N ARG A 37 -14.26 11.12 -5.37
CA ARG A 37 -15.43 10.81 -4.53
C ARG A 37 -15.40 9.37 -4.03
N ASN A 38 -14.93 8.44 -4.88
CA ASN A 38 -14.88 7.04 -4.53
C ASN A 38 -13.96 6.75 -3.33
N LYS A 39 -12.91 7.54 -3.09
CA LYS A 39 -12.03 7.37 -1.92
C LYS A 39 -12.80 7.60 -0.62
N LEU A 40 -13.55 8.69 -0.52
CA LEU A 40 -14.37 9.00 0.66
C LEU A 40 -15.50 7.97 0.84
N ILE A 41 -16.13 7.53 -0.26
CA ILE A 41 -17.16 6.49 -0.22
C ILE A 41 -16.58 5.16 0.29
N ASN A 42 -15.42 4.74 -0.22
CA ASN A 42 -14.77 3.51 0.20
C ASN A 42 -14.32 3.59 1.65
N TYR A 43 -13.74 4.73 2.07
CA TYR A 43 -13.36 4.96 3.46
C TYR A 43 -14.56 4.78 4.39
N ARG A 44 -15.70 5.42 4.10
CA ARG A 44 -16.91 5.30 4.94
C ARG A 44 -17.50 3.90 4.96
N LYS A 45 -17.39 3.13 3.86
CA LYS A 45 -17.76 1.71 3.82
C LYS A 45 -16.85 0.87 4.72
N PHE A 46 -15.53 1.04 4.57
CA PHE A 46 -14.52 0.42 5.44
C PHE A 46 -14.80 0.76 6.90
N ARG A 47 -15.02 2.03 7.23
CA ARG A 47 -15.25 2.46 8.60
C ARG A 47 -16.52 1.88 9.18
N LYS A 48 -17.63 1.90 8.44
CA LYS A 48 -18.90 1.30 8.88
C LYS A 48 -18.73 -0.18 9.22
N MET A 49 -17.97 -0.93 8.42
CA MET A 49 -17.75 -2.37 8.63
C MET A 49 -16.77 -2.66 9.75
N SER A 50 -15.62 -2.00 9.76
CA SER A 50 -14.64 -2.17 10.83
C SER A 50 -15.20 -1.80 12.20
N LEU A 51 -16.01 -0.73 12.30
CA LEU A 51 -16.71 -0.37 13.52
C LEU A 51 -17.72 -1.45 13.95
N LYS A 52 -18.53 -1.99 13.02
CA LYS A 52 -19.47 -3.09 13.31
C LYS A 52 -18.75 -4.34 13.84
N GLN A 53 -17.54 -4.59 13.35
CA GLN A 53 -16.69 -5.71 13.76
C GLN A 53 -15.87 -5.40 15.03
N GLY A 54 -16.02 -4.21 15.62
CA GLY A 54 -15.37 -3.84 16.89
C GLY A 54 -13.96 -3.27 16.77
N LEU A 55 -13.51 -2.87 15.57
CA LEU A 55 -12.20 -2.25 15.39
C LEU A 55 -12.19 -0.80 15.92
N ARG A 56 -11.46 -0.58 17.01
CA ARG A 56 -11.02 0.77 17.40
C ARG A 56 -9.97 1.25 16.43
N LEU A 57 -10.09 2.48 15.95
CA LEU A 57 -9.33 2.98 14.81
C LEU A 57 -8.74 4.36 15.10
N ILE A 58 -7.45 4.50 14.79
CA ILE A 58 -6.83 5.80 14.53
C ILE A 58 -6.79 6.01 13.02
N THR A 59 -7.31 7.15 12.57
CA THR A 59 -7.17 7.59 11.19
C THR A 59 -6.36 8.87 11.15
N VAL A 60 -5.30 8.87 10.34
CA VAL A 60 -4.57 10.10 10.03
C VAL A 60 -5.02 10.59 8.66
N GLU A 61 -5.70 11.72 8.64
CA GLU A 61 -6.13 12.41 7.44
C GLU A 61 -5.10 13.47 7.01
N LEU A 62 -4.64 13.39 5.76
CA LEU A 62 -3.80 14.40 5.14
C LEU A 62 -4.57 15.17 4.06
N ALA A 63 -4.72 16.48 4.27
CA ALA A 63 -5.21 17.42 3.27
C ALA A 63 -4.06 18.15 2.56
N PHE A 64 -4.22 18.42 1.26
CA PHE A 64 -3.17 19.07 0.46
C PHE A 64 -3.41 20.57 0.31
N GLY A 65 -2.40 21.38 0.66
CA GLY A 65 -2.49 22.84 0.63
C GLY A 65 -3.71 23.36 1.39
N ASN A 66 -4.57 24.11 0.68
CA ASN A 66 -5.79 24.70 1.24
C ASN A 66 -7.04 23.82 1.09
N GLN A 67 -6.91 22.56 0.66
CA GLN A 67 -8.06 21.64 0.59
C GLN A 67 -8.70 21.48 1.98
N ALA A 68 -10.03 21.42 2.03
CA ALA A 68 -10.72 21.07 3.26
C ALA A 68 -10.38 19.63 3.67
N PHE A 69 -10.46 19.35 4.97
CA PHE A 69 -10.54 17.98 5.45
C PHE A 69 -11.89 17.38 5.03
N GLU A 70 -11.89 16.11 4.64
CA GLU A 70 -13.07 15.36 4.20
C GLU A 70 -13.67 14.48 5.30
N LEU A 71 -12.86 14.08 6.29
CA LEU A 71 -13.32 13.26 7.42
C LEU A 71 -13.76 14.12 8.62
N SER A 72 -14.66 13.57 9.42
CA SER A 72 -15.15 14.17 10.67
C SER A 72 -14.86 13.31 11.89
N SER A 73 -15.13 13.81 13.09
CA SER A 73 -14.92 13.07 14.34
C SER A 73 -15.73 11.76 14.47
N GLN A 74 -16.67 11.50 13.57
CA GLN A 74 -17.43 10.23 13.51
C GLN A 74 -16.72 9.15 12.67
N ASP A 75 -15.68 9.53 11.91
CA ASP A 75 -15.01 8.65 10.96
C ASP A 75 -13.90 7.78 11.59
N ALA A 76 -13.56 7.97 12.87
CA ALA A 76 -12.60 7.16 13.64
C ALA A 76 -12.75 7.43 15.16
N GLU A 77 -12.28 6.51 16.03
CA GLU A 77 -12.17 6.79 17.47
C GLU A 77 -11.17 7.91 17.75
N LEU A 78 -10.06 7.94 17.00
CA LEU A 78 -9.08 9.01 17.04
C LEU A 78 -8.80 9.49 15.60
N LEU A 79 -9.20 10.71 15.30
CA LEU A 79 -8.94 11.36 14.01
C LEU A 79 -7.84 12.40 14.19
N ILE A 80 -6.74 12.24 13.44
CA ILE A 80 -5.62 13.19 13.41
C ILE A 80 -5.59 13.84 12.04
N GLN A 81 -5.69 15.16 12.01
CA GLN A 81 -5.76 15.94 10.77
C GLN A 81 -4.46 16.74 10.56
N VAL A 82 -3.78 16.44 9.45
CA VAL A 82 -2.46 17.00 9.10
C VAL A 82 -2.46 17.60 7.69
N ARG A 83 -1.48 18.47 7.39
CA ARG A 83 -1.40 19.18 6.10
C ARG A 83 -0.01 19.10 5.48
N SER A 84 0.04 19.06 4.15
CA SER A 84 1.27 19.18 3.36
C SER A 84 0.97 19.79 1.98
N ASN A 85 1.94 20.46 1.38
CA ASN A 85 1.85 20.88 -0.02
C ASN A 85 2.39 19.84 -1.00
N ALA A 86 2.95 18.74 -0.51
CA ALA A 86 3.57 17.72 -1.34
C ALA A 86 2.63 16.56 -1.64
N ILE A 87 2.09 16.52 -2.86
CA ILE A 87 1.37 15.36 -3.39
C ILE A 87 2.36 14.21 -3.59
N LEU A 88 2.42 13.32 -2.62
CA LEU A 88 3.27 12.14 -2.54
C LEU A 88 2.46 10.93 -2.07
N TRP A 89 3.05 9.73 -2.12
CA TRP A 89 2.52 8.58 -1.37
C TRP A 89 2.94 8.73 0.09
N HIS A 90 2.01 9.16 0.94
CA HIS A 90 2.27 9.50 2.34
C HIS A 90 1.95 8.38 3.33
N LYS A 91 1.40 7.25 2.87
CA LYS A 91 0.80 6.20 3.71
C LYS A 91 1.69 5.84 4.90
N GLU A 92 2.92 5.41 4.68
CA GLU A 92 3.80 4.91 5.74
C GLU A 92 4.22 6.02 6.73
N ARG A 93 4.35 7.27 6.25
CA ARG A 93 4.58 8.44 7.11
C ARG A 93 3.40 8.69 8.04
N LEU A 94 2.18 8.63 7.50
CA LEU A 94 0.94 8.84 8.25
C LEU A 94 0.69 7.68 9.21
N LEU A 95 1.06 6.44 8.85
CA LEU A 95 1.04 5.30 9.76
C LEU A 95 2.00 5.50 10.95
N ASN A 96 3.18 6.08 10.73
CA ASN A 96 4.08 6.46 11.83
C ASN A 96 3.46 7.51 12.76
N ILE A 97 2.74 8.50 12.22
CA ILE A 97 2.00 9.47 13.04
C ILE A 97 0.91 8.77 13.86
N ALA A 98 0.16 7.85 13.26
CA ALA A 98 -0.88 7.08 13.95
C ALA A 98 -0.28 6.24 15.09
N LEU A 99 0.82 5.52 14.81
CA LEU A 99 1.53 4.68 15.77
C LEU A 99 1.97 5.47 17.02
N MET A 100 2.50 6.67 16.83
CA MET A 100 2.94 7.54 17.93
C MET A 100 1.80 8.11 18.79
N ASN A 101 0.54 7.99 18.32
CA ASN A 101 -0.65 8.47 19.02
C ASN A 101 -1.53 7.33 19.54
N LEU A 102 -1.03 6.08 19.54
CA LEU A 102 -1.74 4.95 20.12
C LEU A 102 -1.92 5.10 21.63
N PRO A 103 -3.11 4.76 22.19
CA PRO A 103 -3.35 4.74 23.63
C PRO A 103 -2.32 3.90 24.39
N LEU A 104 -1.98 4.28 25.62
CA LEU A 104 -0.91 3.63 26.40
C LEU A 104 -1.14 2.14 26.65
N ASP A 105 -2.40 1.69 26.71
CA ASP A 105 -2.79 0.30 26.91
C ASP A 105 -2.74 -0.56 25.63
N CYS A 106 -2.51 0.05 24.45
CA CYS A 106 -2.43 -0.69 23.20
C CYS A 106 -1.10 -1.43 23.07
N ASP A 107 -1.14 -2.74 22.84
CA ASP A 107 0.05 -3.58 22.64
C ASP A 107 0.04 -4.35 21.31
N LYS A 108 -1.09 -4.35 20.59
CA LYS A 108 -1.28 -4.97 19.28
C LYS A 108 -1.82 -3.93 18.28
N VAL A 109 -1.17 -3.84 17.12
CA VAL A 109 -1.49 -2.82 16.12
C VAL A 109 -1.80 -3.49 14.81
N ILE A 110 -2.94 -3.16 14.21
CA ILE A 110 -3.33 -3.54 12.85
C ILE A 110 -3.13 -2.31 11.97
N TRP A 111 -2.36 -2.39 10.88
CA TRP A 111 -2.38 -1.36 9.84
C TRP A 111 -3.16 -1.84 8.62
N ILE A 112 -4.09 -1.01 8.17
CA ILE A 112 -5.13 -1.40 7.21
C ILE A 112 -5.35 -0.33 6.15
N ASP A 113 -5.45 -0.77 4.89
CA ASP A 113 -5.94 0.06 3.78
C ASP A 113 -7.45 0.34 3.93
N SER A 114 -7.85 1.60 3.78
CA SER A 114 -9.21 2.08 4.03
C SER A 114 -10.21 1.74 2.91
N ASP A 115 -9.90 0.75 2.09
CA ASP A 115 -10.70 0.20 1.00
C ASP A 115 -10.81 -1.34 1.10
N VAL A 116 -10.55 -1.89 2.29
CA VAL A 116 -10.68 -3.32 2.59
C VAL A 116 -11.93 -3.59 3.42
N ILE A 117 -12.62 -4.70 3.12
CA ILE A 117 -13.74 -5.22 3.92
C ILE A 117 -13.48 -6.69 4.26
N PHE A 118 -13.71 -7.08 5.52
CA PHE A 118 -13.57 -8.46 5.95
C PHE A 118 -14.86 -9.26 5.77
N ASN A 119 -14.72 -10.50 5.30
CA ASN A 119 -15.82 -11.47 5.34
C ASN A 119 -15.95 -12.14 6.71
N ASN A 120 -14.82 -12.47 7.35
CA ASN A 120 -14.77 -13.07 8.68
C ASN A 120 -15.03 -11.98 9.74
N ASP A 121 -16.04 -12.11 10.58
CA ASP A 121 -16.34 -11.14 11.65
C ASP A 121 -15.43 -11.32 12.90
N ASN A 122 -14.75 -12.46 13.04
CA ASN A 122 -13.84 -12.76 14.16
C ASN A 122 -12.37 -12.39 13.88
N TRP A 123 -12.09 -11.74 12.74
CA TRP A 123 -10.73 -11.52 12.26
C TRP A 123 -9.85 -10.74 13.26
N ILE A 124 -10.43 -9.81 14.03
CA ILE A 124 -9.71 -9.01 15.03
C ILE A 124 -9.27 -9.89 16.20
N GLU A 125 -10.18 -10.72 16.73
CA GLU A 125 -9.89 -11.63 17.84
C GLU A 125 -8.89 -12.70 17.41
N GLU A 126 -9.05 -13.28 16.23
CA GLU A 126 -8.11 -14.24 15.66
C GLU A 126 -6.73 -13.63 15.45
N THR A 127 -6.66 -12.40 14.92
CA THR A 127 -5.41 -11.65 14.78
C THR A 127 -4.75 -11.42 16.14
N ALA A 128 -5.52 -11.00 17.16
CA ALA A 128 -4.99 -10.75 18.50
C ALA A 128 -4.38 -12.02 19.12
N LYS A 129 -5.08 -13.16 19.02
CA LYS A 129 -4.59 -14.47 19.49
C LYS A 129 -3.34 -14.92 18.76
N LEU A 130 -3.24 -14.67 17.45
CA LEU A 130 -2.03 -14.99 16.71
C LEU A 130 -0.85 -14.11 17.11
N LEU A 131 -1.06 -12.83 17.45
CA LEU A 131 0.00 -11.93 17.90
C LEU A 131 0.60 -12.30 19.26
N GLU A 132 -0.11 -13.05 20.09
CA GLU A 132 0.45 -13.67 21.30
C GLU A 132 1.48 -14.76 20.96
N LYS A 133 1.43 -15.33 19.75
CA LYS A 133 2.37 -16.37 19.29
C LYS A 133 3.40 -15.85 18.29
N TYR A 134 3.01 -14.97 17.39
CA TYR A 134 3.84 -14.47 16.29
C TYR A 134 4.07 -12.97 16.41
N VAL A 135 5.20 -12.47 15.92
CA VAL A 135 5.51 -11.03 15.96
C VAL A 135 4.65 -10.25 14.97
N VAL A 136 4.41 -10.82 13.80
CA VAL A 136 3.66 -10.22 12.69
C VAL A 136 2.60 -11.18 12.18
N VAL A 137 1.44 -10.68 11.78
CA VAL A 137 0.32 -11.45 11.25
C VAL A 137 -0.25 -10.75 10.02
N GLN A 138 -0.34 -11.44 8.88
CA GLN A 138 -1.16 -10.96 7.76
C GLN A 138 -2.63 -11.30 8.04
N ALA A 139 -3.50 -10.30 8.18
CA ALA A 139 -4.84 -10.53 8.71
C ALA A 139 -5.83 -11.20 7.73
N PHE A 140 -5.34 -11.84 6.67
CA PHE A 140 -6.16 -12.55 5.67
C PHE A 140 -5.34 -13.60 4.92
N SER A 141 -6.02 -14.57 4.31
CA SER A 141 -5.41 -15.56 3.41
C SER A 141 -5.75 -15.28 1.95
N HIS A 142 -6.96 -14.78 1.69
CA HIS A 142 -7.47 -14.56 0.33
C HIS A 142 -8.03 -13.15 0.16
N CYS A 143 -7.98 -12.63 -1.07
CA CYS A 143 -8.58 -11.35 -1.41
C CYS A 143 -9.34 -11.43 -2.73
N ALA A 144 -10.57 -10.91 -2.72
CA ALA A 144 -11.37 -10.64 -3.90
C ALA A 144 -11.26 -9.16 -4.28
N TYR A 145 -10.60 -8.87 -5.41
CA TYR A 145 -10.54 -7.51 -5.97
C TYR A 145 -11.84 -7.20 -6.68
N LEU A 146 -12.70 -6.40 -6.03
CA LEU A 146 -14.00 -6.07 -6.58
C LEU A 146 -13.87 -5.23 -7.84
N LYS A 147 -14.73 -5.52 -8.82
CA LYS A 147 -14.92 -4.65 -9.98
C LYS A 147 -15.66 -3.38 -9.56
N GLU A 148 -15.58 -2.34 -10.39
CA GLU A 148 -16.24 -1.06 -10.13
C GLU A 148 -17.75 -1.22 -9.88
N LYS A 149 -18.44 -2.00 -10.72
CA LYS A 149 -19.87 -2.28 -10.55
C LYS A 149 -20.16 -2.94 -9.21
N ASP A 150 -19.41 -3.98 -8.85
CA ASP A 150 -19.67 -4.79 -7.66
C ASP A 150 -19.34 -3.99 -6.40
N THR A 151 -18.34 -3.11 -6.46
CA THR A 151 -18.04 -2.14 -5.39
C THR A 151 -19.19 -1.17 -5.15
N LYS A 152 -19.89 -0.73 -6.21
CA LYS A 152 -21.10 0.09 -6.09
C LYS A 152 -22.26 -0.70 -5.49
N PHE A 153 -22.44 -1.97 -5.88
CA PHE A 153 -23.49 -2.86 -5.36
C PHE A 153 -23.24 -3.34 -3.92
N PHE A 154 -21.98 -3.38 -3.46
CA PHE A 154 -21.60 -3.73 -2.08
C PHE A 154 -22.15 -2.76 -1.00
N LEU A 155 -23.00 -1.79 -1.36
CA LEU A 155 -23.66 -0.87 -0.43
C LEU A 155 -24.63 -1.58 0.53
N ASN A 156 -25.14 -2.76 0.18
CA ASN A 156 -26.03 -3.56 1.01
C ASN A 156 -25.23 -4.67 1.71
N LEU A 157 -24.91 -4.42 2.97
CA LEU A 157 -23.89 -5.12 3.78
C LEU A 157 -24.14 -6.61 4.01
N GLU A 158 -25.31 -7.11 3.63
CA GLU A 158 -25.76 -8.50 3.75
C GLU A 158 -25.34 -9.35 2.53
N ASP A 159 -24.90 -8.73 1.43
CA ASP A 159 -24.55 -9.43 0.17
C ASP A 159 -23.12 -10.02 0.13
N ARG A 160 -22.40 -10.09 1.27
CA ARG A 160 -21.03 -10.64 1.26
C ARG A 160 -21.00 -12.12 0.88
N GLU A 161 -21.95 -12.88 1.42
CA GLU A 161 -22.10 -14.32 1.16
C GLU A 161 -22.52 -14.61 -0.29
N THR A 162 -23.28 -13.71 -0.90
CA THR A 162 -23.72 -13.84 -2.31
C THR A 162 -22.63 -13.39 -3.29
N LEU A 163 -21.74 -12.48 -2.87
CA LEU A 163 -20.69 -11.95 -3.73
C LEU A 163 -19.46 -12.86 -3.81
N LEU A 164 -19.04 -13.48 -2.70
CA LEU A 164 -17.83 -14.31 -2.66
C LEU A 164 -17.82 -15.44 -3.72
N PRO A 165 -18.92 -16.20 -3.97
CA PRO A 165 -18.96 -17.22 -5.01
C PRO A 165 -18.58 -16.71 -6.40
N GLN A 166 -18.86 -15.44 -6.72
CA GLN A 166 -18.57 -14.84 -8.02
C GLN A 166 -17.06 -14.59 -8.24
N TYR A 167 -16.28 -14.57 -7.15
CA TYR A 167 -14.85 -14.26 -7.15
C TYR A 167 -13.95 -15.47 -6.84
N MET A 168 -14.52 -16.64 -6.55
CA MET A 168 -13.76 -17.85 -6.17
C MET A 168 -12.65 -18.22 -7.17
N ASN A 169 -12.89 -18.05 -8.47
CA ASN A 169 -11.92 -18.39 -9.52
C ASN A 169 -10.83 -17.32 -9.76
N CYS A 170 -10.93 -16.16 -9.12
CA CYS A 170 -10.01 -15.03 -9.29
C CYS A 170 -9.46 -14.48 -7.97
N LEU A 171 -9.54 -15.24 -6.88
CA LEU A 171 -8.91 -14.89 -5.62
C LEU A 171 -7.40 -14.67 -5.78
N LEU A 172 -6.93 -13.64 -5.09
CA LEU A 172 -5.52 -13.35 -4.85
C LEU A 172 -5.16 -13.87 -3.45
N TYR A 173 -3.88 -14.14 -3.22
CA TYR A 173 -3.40 -14.76 -2.00
C TYR A 173 -2.57 -13.76 -1.17
N GLY A 174 -2.83 -13.73 0.13
CA GLY A 174 -1.91 -13.10 1.08
C GLY A 174 -0.54 -13.78 0.98
N PHE A 175 0.52 -12.99 1.00
CA PHE A 175 1.89 -13.47 0.94
C PHE A 175 2.19 -14.57 1.96
N SER A 176 1.83 -14.35 3.24
CA SER A 176 2.10 -15.30 4.32
C SER A 176 1.35 -16.63 4.16
N PHE A 177 0.09 -16.60 3.70
CA PHE A 177 -0.66 -17.82 3.38
C PHE A 177 -0.05 -18.57 2.20
N TYR A 178 0.37 -17.85 1.17
CA TYR A 178 0.88 -18.47 -0.03
C TYR A 178 2.21 -19.19 0.23
N ILE A 179 3.15 -18.55 0.93
CA ILE A 179 4.45 -19.16 1.20
C ILE A 179 4.38 -20.30 2.23
N SER A 180 3.29 -20.41 3.00
CA SER A 180 3.10 -21.51 3.95
C SER A 180 2.62 -22.80 3.29
N GLN A 181 2.33 -22.79 1.98
CA GLN A 181 1.84 -23.98 1.27
C GLN A 181 2.99 -24.96 0.96
N PRO A 182 2.79 -26.27 1.15
CA PRO A 182 3.86 -27.28 1.11
C PRO A 182 4.56 -27.41 -0.26
N ASP A 183 3.86 -27.12 -1.35
CA ASP A 183 4.37 -27.30 -2.72
C ASP A 183 4.88 -25.99 -3.36
N VAL A 184 4.97 -24.89 -2.59
CA VAL A 184 5.40 -23.61 -3.13
C VAL A 184 6.92 -23.56 -3.22
N VAL A 185 7.43 -23.83 -4.43
CA VAL A 185 8.84 -23.58 -4.77
C VAL A 185 9.03 -22.09 -5.05
N PHE A 186 9.83 -21.44 -4.19
CA PHE A 186 10.20 -20.04 -4.35
C PHE A 186 10.95 -19.85 -5.68
N SER A 187 10.30 -19.26 -6.68
CA SER A 187 10.88 -19.03 -8.01
C SER A 187 10.68 -17.59 -8.48
N LYS A 188 11.57 -17.08 -9.35
CA LYS A 188 11.40 -15.74 -9.95
C LYS A 188 10.08 -15.61 -10.76
N LYS A 189 9.50 -16.71 -11.24
CA LYS A 189 8.16 -16.76 -11.88
C LYS A 189 7.00 -16.65 -10.87
N MET A 190 7.24 -16.92 -9.59
CA MET A 190 6.26 -16.83 -8.50
C MET A 190 5.80 -15.39 -8.24
N LEU A 191 6.72 -14.42 -8.37
CA LEU A 191 6.45 -12.98 -8.28
C LEU A 191 5.48 -12.46 -9.36
N GLN A 192 5.17 -13.25 -10.38
CA GLN A 192 4.27 -12.89 -11.49
C GLN A 192 2.81 -13.34 -11.28
N LYS A 193 2.48 -14.04 -10.18
CA LYS A 193 1.12 -14.55 -9.93
C LYS A 193 0.56 -14.03 -8.61
N ARG A 194 -0.56 -13.31 -8.68
CA ARG A 194 -1.65 -13.23 -7.68
C ARG A 194 -1.28 -13.14 -6.18
N LEU A 195 -0.15 -12.53 -5.83
CA LEU A 195 0.32 -12.36 -4.45
C LEU A 195 0.10 -10.94 -3.95
N LEU A 196 -0.27 -10.81 -2.67
CA LEU A 196 -0.55 -9.53 -2.02
C LEU A 196 0.36 -9.32 -0.81
N THR A 197 1.15 -8.25 -0.90
CA THR A 197 2.07 -7.77 0.15
C THR A 197 1.48 -6.67 1.02
N GLY A 198 0.41 -6.02 0.59
CA GLY A 198 -0.23 -4.91 1.30
C GLY A 198 -1.57 -5.28 1.94
N LEU A 199 -2.50 -4.31 1.94
CA LEU A 199 -3.86 -4.38 2.45
C LEU A 199 -3.99 -4.38 3.96
N VAL A 200 -3.71 -5.51 4.62
CA VAL A 200 -3.87 -5.60 6.08
C VAL A 200 -2.83 -6.50 6.71
N TRP A 201 -2.16 -5.94 7.70
CA TRP A 201 -1.22 -6.64 8.55
C TRP A 201 -1.40 -6.17 9.98
N ALA A 202 -0.87 -6.95 10.91
CA ALA A 202 -0.83 -6.61 12.31
C ALA A 202 0.50 -7.04 12.92
N ALA A 203 0.91 -6.35 13.97
CA ALA A 203 2.12 -6.68 14.69
C ALA A 203 2.05 -6.24 16.15
N ARG A 204 2.98 -6.76 16.93
CA ARG A 204 3.22 -6.30 18.30
C ARG A 204 3.69 -4.85 18.27
N ARG A 205 3.08 -3.98 19.08
CA ARG A 205 3.42 -2.55 19.13
C ARG A 205 4.92 -2.33 19.38
N LYS A 206 5.51 -3.09 20.31
CA LYS A 206 6.93 -2.99 20.66
C LYS A 206 7.88 -3.19 19.47
N PHE A 207 7.49 -4.03 18.50
CA PHE A 207 8.25 -4.18 17.25
C PHE A 207 8.13 -2.91 16.40
N LEU A 208 6.91 -2.42 16.19
CA LEU A 208 6.66 -1.24 15.36
C LEU A 208 7.31 0.02 15.94
N GLU A 209 7.31 0.21 17.26
CA GLU A 209 7.98 1.35 17.90
C GLU A 209 9.50 1.33 17.74
N LYS A 210 10.09 0.14 17.61
CA LYS A 210 11.53 -0.02 17.38
C LYS A 210 11.93 0.31 15.95
N THR A 211 11.13 -0.10 14.96
CA THR A 211 11.54 -0.04 13.54
C THR A 211 10.87 1.09 12.76
N LEU A 212 9.67 1.49 13.17
CA LEU A 212 8.74 2.32 12.40
C LEU A 212 8.45 1.76 11.00
N PHE A 213 7.50 2.37 10.29
CA PHE A 213 7.25 2.11 8.87
C PHE A 213 8.26 2.88 8.02
N TYR A 214 8.74 2.28 6.93
CA TYR A 214 9.69 2.92 6.02
C TYR A 214 8.98 3.95 5.13
N ASP A 215 9.13 5.23 5.46
CA ASP A 215 8.33 6.32 4.91
C ASP A 215 8.94 7.05 3.71
N LYS A 216 10.10 6.60 3.19
CA LYS A 216 10.76 7.21 2.01
C LYS A 216 10.33 6.62 0.67
N CYS A 217 9.45 5.61 0.66
CA CYS A 217 8.84 5.07 -0.56
C CYS A 217 7.73 6.00 -1.10
N ILE A 218 8.07 7.24 -1.46
CA ILE A 218 7.08 8.30 -1.70
C ILE A 218 6.30 8.19 -3.03
N LEU A 219 6.54 7.14 -3.83
CA LEU A 219 5.65 6.73 -4.92
C LEU A 219 4.91 5.41 -4.64
N GLY A 220 5.07 4.86 -3.44
CA GLY A 220 4.56 3.57 -2.97
C GLY A 220 5.55 2.41 -3.12
N GLY A 221 5.16 1.23 -2.64
CA GLY A 221 5.98 0.00 -2.68
C GLY A 221 6.66 -0.35 -1.36
N ALA A 222 6.38 0.39 -0.29
CA ALA A 222 6.87 0.05 1.05
C ALA A 222 6.28 -1.27 1.57
N ASP A 223 5.03 -1.58 1.22
CA ASP A 223 4.36 -2.84 1.56
C ASP A 223 5.14 -4.09 1.11
N TRP A 224 5.71 -4.02 -0.10
CA TRP A 224 6.59 -5.08 -0.59
C TRP A 224 7.89 -5.14 0.22
N LEU A 225 8.53 -4.00 0.48
CA LEU A 225 9.77 -3.91 1.28
C LEU A 225 9.54 -4.42 2.71
N GLU A 226 8.44 -4.05 3.34
CA GLU A 226 7.98 -4.52 4.64
C GLU A 226 7.84 -6.04 4.63
N THR A 227 7.02 -6.57 3.72
CA THR A 227 6.72 -8.00 3.64
C THR A 227 7.98 -8.83 3.51
N ILE A 228 8.88 -8.50 2.58
CA ILE A 228 10.11 -9.29 2.38
C ILE A 228 11.06 -9.18 3.57
N SER A 229 11.03 -8.07 4.31
CA SER A 229 11.92 -7.85 5.45
C SER A 229 11.56 -8.73 6.66
N PHE A 230 10.37 -9.33 6.67
CA PHE A 230 9.99 -10.29 7.69
C PHE A 230 10.68 -11.66 7.53
N TYR A 231 11.25 -11.96 6.35
CA TYR A 231 11.73 -13.29 5.98
C TYR A 231 13.25 -13.37 5.73
N ARG A 232 13.85 -14.55 5.88
CA ARG A 232 15.31 -14.73 5.76
C ARG A 232 15.81 -14.72 4.32
N PHE A 233 15.01 -15.19 3.38
CA PHE A 233 15.34 -15.20 1.94
C PHE A 233 15.36 -13.80 1.28
N ARG A 234 15.27 -12.73 2.08
CA ARG A 234 15.19 -11.35 1.61
C ARG A 234 16.39 -10.90 0.79
N GLU A 235 17.59 -11.40 1.04
CA GLU A 235 18.81 -10.91 0.35
C GLU A 235 18.78 -11.19 -1.16
N ASP A 236 18.36 -12.40 -1.55
CA ASP A 236 18.23 -12.79 -2.95
C ASP A 236 17.15 -11.96 -3.67
N ILE A 237 16.05 -11.65 -2.98
CA ILE A 237 14.94 -10.87 -3.53
C ILE A 237 15.31 -9.39 -3.63
N LEU A 238 15.91 -8.85 -2.57
CA LEU A 238 16.42 -7.49 -2.54
C LEU A 238 17.44 -7.29 -3.65
N SER A 239 18.34 -8.24 -3.91
CA SER A 239 19.34 -8.13 -4.99
C SER A 239 18.72 -7.89 -6.38
N GLY A 240 17.56 -8.49 -6.68
CA GLY A 240 16.83 -8.29 -7.94
C GLY A 240 16.25 -6.88 -8.09
N PHE A 241 15.87 -6.24 -6.99
CA PHE A 241 15.28 -4.90 -6.96
C PHE A 241 16.33 -3.79 -6.78
N ILE A 242 17.37 -4.05 -5.98
CA ILE A 242 18.53 -3.16 -5.76
C ILE A 242 19.32 -2.96 -7.06
N ASN A 243 19.25 -3.91 -8.00
CA ASN A 243 19.82 -3.78 -9.34
C ASN A 243 19.07 -2.80 -10.26
N MET A 244 18.01 -2.13 -9.80
CA MET A 244 17.52 -0.91 -10.45
C MET A 244 18.53 0.24 -10.23
N PRO A 245 19.30 0.66 -11.25
CA PRO A 245 20.46 1.54 -11.06
C PRO A 245 20.16 2.94 -10.50
N LEU A 246 18.87 3.31 -10.39
CA LEU A 246 18.37 4.63 -10.01
C LEU A 246 18.29 4.86 -8.49
N LEU A 247 18.49 3.83 -7.66
CA LEU A 247 18.19 3.90 -6.22
C LEU A 247 19.36 3.46 -5.31
N LYS A 248 20.62 3.47 -5.76
CA LYS A 248 21.77 2.92 -4.98
C LYS A 248 21.89 3.43 -3.53
N LYS A 249 21.63 4.72 -3.28
CA LYS A 249 21.65 5.27 -1.90
C LYS A 249 20.42 4.82 -1.10
N LEU A 250 19.23 4.96 -1.70
CA LEU A 250 17.98 4.49 -1.11
C LEU A 250 18.04 2.98 -0.80
N SER A 251 18.71 2.18 -1.63
CA SER A 251 18.87 0.75 -1.43
C SER A 251 19.71 0.40 -0.21
N LEU A 252 20.70 1.22 0.15
CA LEU A 252 21.47 0.99 1.38
C LEU A 252 20.62 1.28 2.62
N GLU A 253 19.87 2.38 2.61
CA GLU A 253 18.95 2.72 3.70
C GLU A 253 17.83 1.68 3.85
N MET A 254 17.23 1.25 2.73
CA MET A 254 16.25 0.17 2.70
C MET A 254 16.85 -1.14 3.22
N LYS A 255 18.10 -1.46 2.86
CA LYS A 255 18.79 -2.65 3.37
C LYS A 255 19.00 -2.57 4.89
N ASN A 256 19.45 -1.43 5.40
CA ASN A 256 19.67 -1.25 6.83
C ASN A 256 18.34 -1.33 7.62
N TRP A 257 17.30 -0.66 7.13
CA TRP A 257 15.96 -0.75 7.72
C TRP A 257 15.42 -2.19 7.67
N SER A 258 15.57 -2.86 6.52
CA SER A 258 15.16 -4.26 6.32
C SER A 258 15.87 -5.22 7.28
N ASN A 259 17.17 -5.01 7.52
CA ASN A 259 17.93 -5.78 8.52
C ASN A 259 17.35 -5.59 9.93
N SER A 260 17.09 -4.34 10.34
CA SER A 260 16.51 -4.04 11.65
C SER A 260 15.12 -4.66 11.85
N VAL A 261 14.31 -4.71 10.77
CA VAL A 261 13.02 -5.40 10.78
C VAL A 261 13.22 -6.90 10.94
N PHE A 262 14.09 -7.51 10.11
CA PHE A 262 14.36 -8.94 10.19
C PHE A 262 14.88 -9.36 11.57
N ASP A 263 15.80 -8.60 12.16
CA ASP A 263 16.36 -8.88 13.48
C ASP A 263 15.29 -8.88 14.59
N SER A 264 14.18 -8.16 14.36
CA SER A 264 13.07 -8.05 15.31
C SER A 264 11.96 -9.08 15.07
N VAL A 265 11.80 -9.56 13.83
CA VAL A 265 10.73 -10.49 13.43
C VAL A 265 11.22 -11.93 13.39
N GLN A 266 12.42 -12.19 12.85
CA GLN A 266 13.03 -13.52 12.72
C GLN A 266 12.09 -14.58 12.13
N GLU A 267 11.35 -14.21 11.07
CA GLU A 267 10.37 -15.08 10.40
C GLU A 267 9.17 -15.47 11.29
N SER A 268 9.00 -14.85 12.46
CA SER A 268 7.83 -15.00 13.33
C SER A 268 6.60 -14.32 12.72
N VAL A 269 6.08 -14.96 11.68
CA VAL A 269 4.99 -14.47 10.84
C VAL A 269 3.90 -15.54 10.71
N SER A 270 2.65 -15.12 10.84
CA SER A 270 1.49 -15.98 10.57
C SER A 270 0.44 -15.25 9.72
N PHE A 271 -0.71 -15.87 9.51
CA PHE A 271 -1.84 -15.28 8.83
C PHE A 271 -3.17 -15.71 9.44
N VAL A 272 -4.18 -14.86 9.30
CA VAL A 272 -5.57 -15.22 9.61
C VAL A 272 -6.19 -15.87 8.38
N ASN A 273 -6.80 -17.04 8.55
CA ASN A 273 -7.51 -17.67 7.45
C ASN A 273 -8.85 -16.94 7.20
N GLY A 274 -9.03 -16.38 6.02
CA GLY A 274 -10.25 -15.67 5.66
C GLY A 274 -10.10 -14.86 4.39
N THR A 275 -11.24 -14.51 3.80
CA THR A 275 -11.31 -13.66 2.61
C THR A 275 -11.60 -12.22 2.97
N ILE A 276 -10.85 -11.31 2.37
CA ILE A 276 -11.17 -9.88 2.33
C ILE A 276 -11.64 -9.47 0.93
N PHE A 277 -12.43 -8.40 0.87
CA PHE A 277 -12.80 -7.73 -0.36
C PHE A 277 -12.03 -6.42 -0.46
N HIS A 278 -11.42 -6.17 -1.61
CA HIS A 278 -10.75 -4.91 -1.90
C HIS A 278 -11.65 -4.08 -2.82
N LEU A 279 -12.13 -2.94 -2.32
CA LEU A 279 -13.05 -2.06 -3.01
C LEU A 279 -12.35 -1.41 -4.20
N PHE A 280 -13.05 -1.33 -5.34
CA PHE A 280 -12.51 -0.70 -6.53
C PHE A 280 -12.18 0.78 -6.27
N HIS A 281 -10.95 1.15 -6.58
CA HIS A 281 -10.51 2.55 -6.55
C HIS A 281 -9.64 2.90 -7.77
N GLY A 282 -9.98 2.36 -8.95
CA GLY A 282 -9.30 2.67 -10.21
C GLY A 282 -8.40 1.54 -10.72
N ASN A 283 -7.98 1.65 -11.97
CA ASN A 283 -7.30 0.57 -12.66
C ASN A 283 -5.84 0.42 -12.21
N THR A 284 -5.42 -0.80 -11.86
CA THR A 284 -4.05 -1.11 -11.44
C THR A 284 -3.00 -0.81 -12.52
N LYS A 285 -3.38 -0.83 -13.81
CA LYS A 285 -2.51 -0.45 -14.93
C LYS A 285 -1.99 0.99 -14.82
N ASN A 286 -2.80 1.90 -14.26
CA ASN A 286 -2.43 3.32 -14.10
C ASN A 286 -1.46 3.56 -12.93
N ARG A 287 -1.20 2.54 -12.11
CA ARG A 287 -0.26 2.61 -10.98
C ARG A 287 1.19 2.56 -11.45
N LEU A 288 1.44 1.98 -12.63
CA LEU A 288 2.76 1.88 -13.25
C LEU A 288 3.81 1.26 -12.31
N TYR A 289 3.43 0.24 -11.52
CA TYR A 289 4.29 -0.35 -10.48
C TYR A 289 5.70 -0.71 -10.98
N ALA A 290 5.78 -1.30 -12.18
CA ALA A 290 7.05 -1.70 -12.78
C ALA A 290 7.93 -0.52 -13.24
N VAL A 291 7.34 0.65 -13.51
CA VAL A 291 8.04 1.75 -14.19
C VAL A 291 8.02 3.10 -13.47
N ARG A 292 7.22 3.29 -12.42
CA ARG A 292 6.99 4.60 -11.79
C ARG A 292 8.25 5.27 -11.23
N TYR A 293 9.22 4.48 -10.76
CA TYR A 293 10.49 5.02 -10.28
C TYR A 293 11.47 5.41 -11.41
N TYR A 294 11.23 4.99 -12.66
CA TYR A 294 12.04 5.42 -13.83
C TYR A 294 11.71 6.83 -14.34
N PHE A 295 10.73 7.51 -13.72
CA PHE A 295 10.48 8.92 -13.99
C PHE A 295 11.63 9.80 -13.52
N PHE A 296 12.42 9.33 -12.57
CA PHE A 296 13.57 10.04 -12.05
C PHE A 296 14.87 9.63 -12.74
N GLY A 297 15.81 10.58 -12.85
CA GLY A 297 17.17 10.32 -13.33
C GLY A 297 18.09 9.80 -12.23
N LYS A 298 19.29 9.36 -12.60
CA LYS A 298 20.30 8.84 -11.64
C LYS A 298 20.77 9.87 -10.61
N GLU A 299 20.58 11.16 -10.90
CA GLU A 299 20.93 12.28 -10.03
C GLU A 299 19.90 12.55 -8.93
N PHE A 300 18.74 11.90 -9.00
CA PHE A 300 17.63 12.19 -8.11
C PHE A 300 17.89 11.67 -6.69
N ASN A 301 17.70 12.55 -5.70
CA ASN A 301 18.00 12.27 -4.30
C ASN A 301 16.88 12.82 -3.40
N TRP A 302 16.10 11.90 -2.80
CA TRP A 302 14.99 12.25 -1.91
C TRP A 302 15.40 13.21 -0.79
N ASP A 303 16.55 12.98 -0.16
CA ASP A 303 17.01 13.82 0.96
C ASP A 303 17.29 15.27 0.54
N LYS A 304 17.44 15.54 -0.76
CA LYS A 304 17.59 16.91 -1.29
C LYS A 304 16.26 17.53 -1.72
N GLU A 305 15.22 16.73 -1.89
CA GLU A 305 13.95 17.13 -2.50
C GLU A 305 12.83 17.32 -1.47
N ILE A 306 12.83 16.52 -0.40
CA ILE A 306 11.77 16.53 0.61
C ILE A 306 12.29 16.84 2.03
N VAL A 307 11.42 17.41 2.86
CA VAL A 307 11.67 17.78 4.26
C VAL A 307 10.44 17.44 5.11
N ILE A 308 10.60 17.33 6.42
CA ILE A 308 9.48 17.17 7.34
C ILE A 308 8.95 18.56 7.70
N ASN A 309 7.64 18.77 7.56
CA ASN A 309 6.99 20.03 7.95
C ASN A 309 6.49 20.00 9.42
N ASN A 310 5.87 21.09 9.86
CA ASN A 310 5.37 21.25 11.24
C ASN A 310 4.24 20.29 11.62
N TYR A 311 3.62 19.62 10.65
CA TYR A 311 2.63 18.54 10.87
C TYR A 311 3.26 17.15 10.90
N ASN A 312 4.60 17.07 10.91
CA ASN A 312 5.35 15.84 10.74
C ASN A 312 5.09 15.12 9.40
N CYS A 313 4.61 15.79 8.36
CA CYS A 313 4.45 15.20 7.02
C CYS A 313 5.63 15.51 6.11
N TRP A 314 5.85 14.70 5.06
CA TRP A 314 6.77 15.09 3.99
C TRP A 314 6.26 16.33 3.27
N ASP A 315 7.14 17.26 2.95
CA ASP A 315 6.87 18.43 2.14
C ASP A 315 8.04 18.68 1.19
N TRP A 316 7.84 19.51 0.18
CA TRP A 316 8.90 19.89 -0.76
C TRP A 316 9.88 20.84 -0.10
N LYS A 317 11.18 20.56 -0.20
CA LYS A 317 12.24 21.52 0.18
C LYS A 317 12.21 22.77 -0.67
N ASP A 318 12.03 22.58 -1.98
CA ASP A 318 11.83 23.65 -2.94
C ASP A 318 10.46 23.50 -3.61
N ALA A 319 9.57 24.48 -3.39
CA ALA A 319 8.26 24.53 -4.00
C ALA A 319 8.30 24.57 -5.55
N LYS A 320 9.44 24.95 -6.13
CA LYS A 320 9.69 25.03 -7.58
C LYS A 320 10.38 23.79 -8.16
N SER A 321 10.61 22.73 -7.37
CA SER A 321 11.27 21.51 -7.85
C SER A 321 10.62 21.00 -9.14
N PRO A 322 11.38 20.75 -10.22
CA PRO A 322 10.82 20.24 -11.47
C PRO A 322 10.22 18.83 -11.30
N VAL A 323 10.69 18.08 -10.30
CA VAL A 323 10.22 16.73 -9.97
C VAL A 323 8.80 16.76 -9.41
N LYS A 324 8.44 17.82 -8.66
CA LYS A 324 7.09 18.02 -8.12
C LYS A 324 6.01 17.84 -9.18
N LYS A 325 6.14 18.56 -10.31
CA LYS A 325 5.15 18.51 -11.40
C LYS A 325 5.00 17.11 -12.00
N ILE A 326 6.10 16.36 -12.12
CA ILE A 326 6.09 14.99 -12.63
C ILE A 326 5.33 14.06 -11.68
N ILE A 327 5.55 14.19 -10.37
CA ILE A 327 4.89 13.37 -9.36
C ILE A 327 3.40 13.73 -9.24
N GLU A 328 3.06 15.02 -9.21
CA GLU A 328 1.67 15.49 -9.20
C GLU A 328 0.89 14.94 -10.40
N GLN A 329 1.48 15.02 -11.60
CA GLN A 329 0.90 14.42 -12.81
C GLN A 329 0.74 12.91 -12.69
N TYR A 330 1.73 12.19 -12.16
CA TYR A 330 1.60 10.75 -11.90
C TYR A 330 0.38 10.44 -11.00
N PHE A 331 0.21 11.16 -9.90
CA PHE A 331 -0.94 10.97 -9.00
C PHE A 331 -2.28 11.37 -9.62
N TRP A 332 -2.28 12.32 -10.54
CA TRP A 332 -3.48 12.65 -11.33
C TRP A 332 -3.83 11.50 -12.29
N PHE A 333 -2.82 10.97 -12.99
CA PHE A 333 -2.95 9.92 -13.99
C PHE A 333 -3.30 8.54 -13.43
N ARG A 334 -3.12 8.34 -12.13
CA ARG A 334 -3.64 7.17 -11.40
C ARG A 334 -5.14 6.97 -11.62
N ASN A 335 -5.90 8.04 -11.87
CA ASN A 335 -7.31 8.01 -12.29
C ASN A 335 -8.16 7.07 -11.42
N GLU A 336 -8.26 7.39 -10.13
CA GLU A 336 -8.88 6.53 -9.12
C GLU A 336 -10.37 6.27 -9.42
N GLU A 337 -11.05 7.14 -10.17
CA GLU A 337 -12.46 6.99 -10.57
C GLU A 337 -12.65 6.44 -12.00
N ASN A 338 -11.57 6.01 -12.66
CA ASN A 338 -11.64 5.41 -13.99
C ASN A 338 -12.29 6.33 -15.07
N GLN A 339 -12.11 7.65 -14.95
CA GLN A 339 -12.63 8.64 -15.89
C GLN A 339 -11.99 8.45 -17.28
N TRP A 340 -12.81 8.28 -18.32
CA TRP A 340 -12.34 7.96 -19.68
C TRP A 340 -11.48 9.09 -20.30
N THR A 341 -11.82 10.36 -20.03
CA THR A 341 -11.04 11.53 -20.49
C THR A 341 -9.59 11.48 -19.99
N LYS A 342 -9.39 11.12 -18.73
CA LYS A 342 -8.05 10.93 -18.14
C LYS A 342 -7.32 9.75 -18.77
N GLN A 343 -8.01 8.69 -19.20
CA GLN A 343 -7.37 7.56 -19.90
C GLN A 343 -6.84 7.96 -21.27
N ILE A 344 -7.58 8.77 -22.03
CA ILE A 344 -7.11 9.30 -23.33
C ILE A 344 -5.87 10.17 -23.11
N LEU A 345 -5.93 11.10 -22.16
CA LEU A 345 -4.80 11.97 -21.83
C LEU A 345 -3.59 11.16 -21.33
N PHE A 346 -3.80 10.12 -20.55
CA PHE A 346 -2.76 9.20 -20.10
C PHE A 346 -2.06 8.55 -21.29
N TYR A 347 -2.84 8.01 -22.24
CA TYR A 347 -2.30 7.38 -23.44
C TYR A 347 -1.48 8.38 -24.27
N LEU A 348 -2.02 9.58 -24.51
CA LEU A 348 -1.33 10.64 -25.26
C LEU A 348 -0.05 11.10 -24.55
N TYR A 349 -0.08 11.27 -23.22
CA TYR A 349 1.06 11.72 -22.43
C TYR A 349 2.18 10.67 -22.42
N PHE A 350 1.86 9.42 -22.06
CA PHE A 350 2.87 8.37 -21.92
C PHE A 350 3.41 7.88 -23.26
N HIS A 351 2.56 7.78 -24.29
CA HIS A 351 3.04 7.46 -25.63
C HIS A 351 4.04 8.52 -26.08
N ASN A 352 3.76 9.81 -25.88
CA ASN A 352 4.70 10.88 -26.22
C ASN A 352 5.92 10.95 -25.29
N TYR A 353 5.82 10.66 -23.99
CA TYR A 353 6.97 10.66 -23.08
C TYR A 353 7.96 9.55 -23.45
N PHE A 354 7.47 8.33 -23.64
CA PHE A 354 8.31 7.21 -24.06
C PHE A 354 8.80 7.39 -25.50
N LEU A 355 7.98 7.90 -26.41
CA LEU A 355 8.40 8.24 -27.77
C LEU A 355 9.47 9.33 -27.73
N HIS A 356 9.33 10.40 -26.94
CA HIS A 356 10.38 11.42 -26.81
C HIS A 356 11.67 10.89 -26.19
N LYS A 357 11.58 10.05 -25.14
CA LYS A 357 12.74 9.47 -24.48
C LYS A 357 13.45 8.47 -25.40
N PHE A 358 12.70 7.64 -26.13
CA PHE A 358 13.22 6.75 -27.17
C PHE A 358 13.83 7.54 -28.33
N LEU A 359 13.11 8.51 -28.90
CA LEU A 359 13.58 9.36 -30.00
C LEU A 359 14.74 10.27 -29.59
N SER A 360 14.93 10.57 -28.30
CA SER A 360 16.11 11.28 -27.82
C SER A 360 17.39 10.45 -27.97
N GLN A 361 17.27 9.12 -28.07
CA GLN A 361 18.35 8.21 -28.39
C GLN A 361 18.57 8.06 -29.91
N PHE A 362 17.63 8.56 -30.75
CA PHE A 362 17.65 8.44 -32.22
C PHE A 362 17.28 9.77 -32.91
N PRO A 363 18.22 10.73 -33.04
CA PRO A 363 17.94 12.11 -33.47
C PRO A 363 17.32 12.23 -34.87
N LYS A 364 17.68 11.34 -35.81
CA LYS A 364 17.16 11.34 -37.18
C LYS A 364 15.67 10.93 -37.24
N LEU A 365 15.25 9.98 -36.41
CA LEU A 365 13.86 9.52 -36.32
C LEU A 365 12.95 10.58 -35.67
N ARG A 366 13.50 11.36 -34.74
CA ARG A 366 12.82 12.48 -34.09
C ARG A 366 12.39 13.58 -35.06
N MET A 367 13.15 13.78 -36.13
CA MET A 367 12.86 14.81 -37.12
C MET A 367 11.69 14.43 -38.03
N LEU A 368 11.50 13.14 -38.31
CA LEU A 368 10.39 12.61 -39.13
C LEU A 368 9.04 12.64 -38.39
N LEU A 369 9.03 12.47 -37.06
CA LEU A 369 7.81 12.40 -36.25
C LEU A 369 7.40 13.73 -35.61
N LYS A 370 8.07 14.84 -35.97
CA LYS A 370 7.80 16.21 -35.51
C LYS A 370 6.31 16.64 -35.60
N PRO A 371 5.55 16.30 -36.66
CA PRO A 371 4.15 16.69 -36.80
C PRO A 371 3.24 16.08 -35.70
N LEU A 372 3.45 14.83 -35.33
CA LEU A 372 2.68 14.14 -34.28
C LEU A 372 2.91 14.75 -32.89
N ILE A 373 4.15 15.15 -32.60
CA ILE A 373 4.51 15.87 -31.37
C ILE A 373 3.83 17.24 -31.31
N GLN A 374 3.62 17.89 -32.46
CA GLN A 374 3.00 19.21 -32.55
C GLN A 374 1.48 19.14 -32.34
N ILE A 375 0.81 18.09 -32.84
CA ILE A 375 -0.61 17.80 -32.54
C ILE A 375 -0.82 17.62 -31.02
N TYR A 376 0.07 16.90 -30.34
CA TYR A 376 0.01 16.77 -28.87
C TYR A 376 0.16 18.12 -28.13
N LYS A 377 1.06 18.99 -28.60
CA LYS A 377 1.21 20.34 -28.02
C LYS A 377 -0.04 21.19 -28.17
N ILE A 378 -0.84 20.96 -29.21
CA ILE A 378 -2.12 21.63 -29.40
C ILE A 378 -3.16 21.04 -28.43
N LEU A 379 -3.25 19.71 -28.35
CA LEU A 379 -4.22 19.01 -27.49
C LEU A 379 -4.00 19.26 -25.98
N ARG A 380 -2.76 19.43 -25.52
CA ARG A 380 -2.47 19.72 -24.09
C ARG A 380 -2.91 21.11 -23.62
N HIS A 381 -3.20 22.04 -24.54
CA HIS A 381 -3.64 23.41 -24.23
C HIS A 381 -5.16 23.57 -24.34
N ILE A 382 -5.88 22.52 -24.75
CA ILE A 382 -7.33 22.47 -24.64
C ILE A 382 -7.66 22.26 -23.16
N LYS A 383 -8.01 23.33 -22.46
CA LYS A 383 -8.59 23.26 -21.12
C LYS A 383 -9.95 22.56 -21.23
N ILE A 384 -10.11 21.43 -20.54
CA ILE A 384 -11.39 20.87 -20.13
C ILE A 384 -11.37 20.80 -18.60
#